data_AF-A0A7J6ND86-F1
#
_entry.id   AF-A0A7J6ND86-F1
#
_cell.length_a   1.000
_cell.length_b   1.000
_cell.length_c   1.000
_cell.angle_alpha   90.00
_cell.angle_beta   90.00
_cell.angle_gamma   90.00
#
_symmetry.space_group_name_H-M   'P 1'
#
loop_
_entity.id
_entity.type
_entity.pdbx_description
1 polymer ?
#
loop_
_entity_poly.entity_id
_entity_poly.type
_entity_poly.pdbx_seq_one_letter_code
_entity_poly.pdbx_strand_id
1 'polypeptide(L)'
;MSTFDNTTVCDSNLFNQEDWLEVVYIGSAVLFIMALRGLSKTETAKWGNIYGMLGMTAAVAGAWASQFVCDEGYWLIAVALFPGLIIGILLAGHVTMIQMPQMVGLLNAFGGLASALEALGLFLDP
;
A
#
# COMPACT_ATOMS: atom_id res chain seq x y z
N MET A 1 -2.62 -1.81 -32.02
CA MET A 1 -3.75 -1.28 -32.82
C MET A 1 -4.98 -2.11 -32.45
N SER A 2 -5.87 -1.49 -31.66
CA SER A 2 -7.26 -1.89 -31.32
C SER A 2 -7.55 -3.34 -30.90
N THR A 3 -7.74 -3.53 -29.60
CA THR A 3 -9.02 -4.04 -29.02
C THR A 3 -9.06 -3.66 -27.54
N PHE A 4 -9.20 -2.35 -27.30
CA PHE A 4 -10.08 -1.88 -26.23
C PHE A 4 -11.46 -2.46 -26.57
N ASP A 5 -11.86 -3.55 -25.92
CA ASP A 5 -13.24 -4.01 -26.03
C ASP A 5 -14.14 -3.10 -25.17
N ASN A 6 -15.21 -2.67 -25.80
CA ASN A 6 -15.90 -1.39 -25.65
C ASN A 6 -17.32 -1.62 -25.12
N THR A 7 -17.49 -2.48 -24.11
CA THR A 7 -18.84 -2.83 -23.61
C THR A 7 -19.04 -2.84 -22.08
N THR A 8 -18.04 -2.55 -21.24
CA THR A 8 -18.26 -2.37 -19.77
C THR A 8 -17.53 -1.18 -19.14
N VAL A 9 -17.07 -0.20 -19.93
CA VAL A 9 -16.87 1.20 -19.47
C VAL A 9 -18.22 1.92 -19.22
N CYS A 10 -19.22 1.16 -18.81
CA CYS A 10 -20.61 1.56 -18.58
C CYS A 10 -20.75 2.38 -17.30
N ASP A 11 -20.04 3.50 -17.22
CA ASP A 11 -20.60 4.68 -16.58
C ASP A 11 -20.05 5.96 -17.24
N SER A 12 -20.94 6.70 -17.89
CA SER A 12 -20.68 8.03 -18.45
C SER A 12 -20.53 9.11 -17.37
N ASN A 13 -20.09 8.75 -16.16
CA ASN A 13 -19.68 9.63 -15.07
C ASN A 13 -18.18 9.46 -14.72
N LEU A 14 -17.33 9.09 -15.70
CA LEU A 14 -15.88 8.92 -15.55
C LEU A 14 -15.16 10.16 -14.94
N PHE A 15 -15.75 11.35 -15.02
CA PHE A 15 -15.23 12.57 -14.37
C PHE A 15 -15.74 12.80 -12.93
N ASN A 16 -16.67 12.00 -12.40
CA ASN A 16 -17.17 12.13 -11.01
C ASN A 16 -16.80 10.94 -10.12
N GLN A 17 -16.36 9.82 -10.70
CA GLN A 17 -16.16 8.55 -9.98
C GLN A 17 -14.71 8.03 -10.00
N GLU A 18 -13.79 8.59 -10.78
CA GLU A 18 -12.34 8.28 -10.70
C GLU A 18 -11.59 9.26 -9.78
N ASP A 19 -12.09 10.49 -9.67
CA ASP A 19 -11.49 11.57 -8.89
C ASP A 19 -11.31 11.20 -7.41
N TRP A 20 -12.26 10.44 -6.83
CA TRP A 20 -12.19 10.15 -5.40
C TRP A 20 -11.02 9.22 -5.06
N LEU A 21 -10.64 8.30 -5.95
CA LEU A 21 -9.45 7.45 -5.76
C LEU A 21 -8.17 8.28 -5.82
N GLU A 22 -8.08 9.19 -6.79
CA GLU A 22 -6.95 10.11 -6.92
C GLU A 22 -6.84 11.02 -5.68
N VAL A 23 -7.96 11.57 -5.21
CA VAL A 23 -8.04 12.38 -3.98
C VAL A 23 -7.60 11.56 -2.77
N VAL A 24 -7.98 10.28 -2.67
CA VAL A 24 -7.54 9.38 -1.59
C VAL A 24 -6.04 9.11 -1.66
N TYR A 25 -5.46 8.91 -2.85
CA TYR A 25 -4.01 8.70 -3.00
C TYR A 25 -3.20 9.95 -2.69
N ILE A 26 -3.62 11.12 -3.19
CA ILE A 26 -3.00 12.40 -2.86
C ILE A 26 -3.14 12.71 -1.37
N GLY A 27 -4.33 12.47 -0.79
CA GLY A 27 -4.57 12.60 0.64
C GLY A 27 -3.62 11.70 1.46
N SER A 28 -3.50 10.43 1.08
CA SER A 28 -2.59 9.47 1.73
C SER A 28 -1.12 9.91 1.64
N ALA A 29 -0.69 10.44 0.49
CA ALA A 29 0.66 10.97 0.31
C ALA A 29 0.94 12.16 1.25
N VAL A 30 -0.03 13.08 1.41
CA VAL A 30 0.09 14.20 2.36
C VAL A 30 0.19 13.70 3.80
N LEU A 31 -0.62 12.70 4.18
CA LEU A 31 -0.54 12.07 5.51
C LEU A 31 0.83 11.43 5.76
N PHE A 32 1.42 10.77 4.77
CA PHE A 32 2.77 10.21 4.87
C PHE A 32 3.84 11.30 5.05
N ILE A 33 3.73 12.43 4.34
CA ILE A 33 4.66 13.56 4.52
C ILE A 33 4.54 14.12 5.94
N MET A 34 3.31 14.27 6.46
CA MET A 34 3.09 14.69 7.85
C MET A 34 3.64 13.68 8.86
N ALA A 35 3.54 12.37 8.57
CA ALA A 35 4.11 11.31 9.40
C ALA A 35 5.63 11.42 9.51
N LEU A 36 6.34 11.57 8.38
CA LEU A 36 7.79 11.76 8.34
C LEU A 36 8.24 13.02 9.09
N ARG A 37 7.50 14.12 8.95
CA ARG A 37 7.75 15.36 9.69
C ARG A 37 7.55 15.16 11.20
N GLY A 38 6.53 14.43 11.61
CA GLY A 38 6.24 14.13 13.02
C GLY A 38 7.31 13.25 13.68
N LEU A 39 7.90 12.32 12.91
CA LEU A 39 8.95 11.41 13.38
C LEU A 39 10.31 12.11 13.63
N SER A 40 10.51 13.29 13.05
CA SER A 40 11.75 14.07 13.17
C SER A 40 11.91 14.78 14.52
N LYS A 41 10.85 14.84 15.34
CA LYS A 41 10.87 15.39 16.70
C LYS A 41 10.40 14.33 17.69
N THR A 42 11.20 14.05 18.72
CA THR A 42 10.91 13.02 19.74
C THR A 42 9.63 13.28 20.53
N GLU A 43 9.25 14.54 20.74
CA GLU A 43 7.97 14.92 21.36
C GLU A 43 6.75 14.59 20.49
N THR A 44 6.85 14.71 19.16
CA THR A 44 5.73 14.48 18.22
C THR A 44 5.78 13.11 17.54
N ALA A 45 6.78 12.28 17.82
CA ALA A 45 7.00 11.00 17.16
C ALA A 45 5.81 10.04 17.27
N LYS A 46 5.10 10.05 18.41
CA LYS A 46 3.88 9.24 18.61
C LYS A 46 2.77 9.64 17.63
N TRP A 47 2.56 10.94 17.46
CA TRP A 47 1.57 11.47 16.53
C TRP A 47 1.97 11.24 15.08
N GLY A 48 3.26 11.40 14.75
CA GLY A 48 3.79 11.09 13.43
C GLY A 48 3.50 9.64 13.00
N ASN A 49 3.72 8.68 13.91
CA ASN A 49 3.42 7.27 13.62
C ASN A 49 1.92 7.02 13.39
N ILE A 50 1.03 7.70 14.12
CA ILE A 50 -0.43 7.58 13.92
C ILE A 50 -0.84 8.10 12.54
N TYR A 51 -0.33 9.27 12.11
CA TYR A 51 -0.59 9.78 10.76
C TYR A 51 -0.10 8.81 9.68
N GLY A 52 1.04 8.16 9.89
CA GLY A 52 1.59 7.15 8.98
C GLY A 52 0.71 5.90 8.90
N MET A 53 0.23 5.39 10.04
CA MET A 53 -0.70 4.25 10.06
C MET A 53 -2.01 4.59 9.34
N LEU A 54 -2.59 5.77 9.60
CA LEU A 54 -3.80 6.23 8.91
C LEU A 54 -3.59 6.37 7.40
N GLY A 55 -2.45 6.91 6.96
CA GLY A 55 -2.09 7.02 5.55
C GLY A 55 -1.93 5.66 4.87
N MET A 56 -1.25 4.70 5.51
CA MET A 56 -1.10 3.35 4.99
C MET A 56 -2.44 2.62 4.90
N THR A 57 -3.30 2.73 5.92
CA THR A 57 -4.64 2.11 5.90
C THR A 57 -5.51 2.70 4.79
N ALA A 58 -5.50 4.03 4.61
CA ALA A 58 -6.25 4.69 3.54
C ALA A 58 -5.76 4.27 2.15
N ALA A 59 -4.44 4.20 1.94
CA ALA A 59 -3.86 3.76 0.68
C ALA A 59 -4.21 2.31 0.33
N VAL A 60 -4.11 1.39 1.30
CA VAL A 60 -4.49 -0.02 1.09
C VAL A 60 -5.99 -0.16 0.84
N ALA A 61 -6.84 0.59 1.56
CA ALA A 61 -8.28 0.59 1.34
C ALA A 61 -8.64 1.13 -0.06
N GLY A 62 -7.96 2.19 -0.52
CA GLY A 62 -8.11 2.73 -1.88
C GLY A 62 -7.68 1.74 -2.95
N ALA A 63 -6.56 1.03 -2.73
CA ALA A 63 -6.11 -0.03 -3.64
C ALA A 63 -7.12 -1.19 -3.71
N TRP A 64 -7.69 -1.58 -2.57
CA TRP A 64 -8.74 -2.60 -2.51
C TRP A 64 -10.03 -2.16 -3.19
N ALA A 65 -10.44 -0.90 -3.04
CA ALA A 65 -11.65 -0.37 -3.65
C ALA A 65 -11.47 0.03 -5.13
N SER A 66 -10.26 -0.10 -5.67
CA SER A 66 -9.99 0.18 -7.07
C SER A 66 -10.62 -0.89 -7.97
N GLN A 67 -11.32 -0.42 -9.00
CA GLN A 67 -12.09 -1.24 -9.95
C GLN A 67 -11.24 -2.11 -10.89
N PHE A 68 -9.91 -2.09 -10.75
CA PHE A 68 -9.01 -2.96 -11.51
C PHE A 68 -9.02 -4.41 -11.02
N VAL A 69 -9.69 -4.69 -9.90
CA VAL A 69 -9.86 -6.03 -9.37
C VAL A 69 -11.21 -6.58 -9.86
N CYS A 70 -11.19 -7.36 -10.94
CA CYS A 70 -12.35 -8.18 -11.32
C CYS A 70 -12.67 -9.17 -10.18
N ASP A 71 -13.94 -9.59 -10.03
CA ASP A 71 -14.49 -10.34 -8.88
C ASP A 71 -13.61 -11.49 -8.32
N GLU A 72 -12.76 -12.13 -9.13
CA GLU A 72 -11.87 -13.22 -8.71
C GLU A 72 -10.53 -12.75 -8.09
N GLY A 73 -10.09 -11.52 -8.35
CA GLY A 73 -8.81 -10.97 -7.89
C GLY A 73 -8.79 -10.56 -6.41
N TYR A 74 -9.95 -10.25 -5.83
CA TYR A 74 -10.04 -9.82 -4.41
C TYR A 74 -9.55 -10.92 -3.46
N TRP A 75 -9.88 -12.17 -3.79
CA TRP A 75 -9.44 -13.33 -3.02
C TRP A 75 -7.92 -13.51 -3.09
N LEU A 76 -7.32 -13.34 -4.27
CA LEU A 76 -5.86 -13.42 -4.42
C LEU A 76 -5.13 -12.34 -3.62
N ILE A 77 -5.62 -11.10 -3.66
CA ILE A 77 -5.03 -9.99 -2.88
C ILE A 77 -5.18 -10.28 -1.39
N ALA A 78 -6.36 -10.73 -0.94
CA ALA A 78 -6.57 -11.09 0.46
C ALA A 78 -5.60 -12.19 0.91
N VAL A 79 -5.51 -13.28 0.15
CA VAL A 79 -4.67 -14.44 0.47
C VAL A 79 -3.18 -14.09 0.43
N ALA A 80 -2.75 -13.14 -0.39
CA ALA A 80 -1.37 -12.64 -0.36
C ALA A 80 -1.10 -11.68 0.83
N LEU A 81 -2.06 -10.80 1.12
CA LEU A 81 -1.92 -9.73 2.13
C LEU A 81 -1.94 -10.29 3.56
N PHE A 82 -2.92 -11.13 3.90
CA PHE A 82 -3.12 -11.64 5.26
C PHE A 82 -1.91 -12.39 5.85
N PRO A 83 -1.30 -13.39 5.18
CA PRO A 83 -0.13 -14.07 5.72
C PRO A 83 1.06 -13.12 5.89
N GLY A 84 1.27 -12.18 4.95
CA GLY A 84 2.32 -11.16 5.07
C GLY A 84 2.09 -10.23 6.28
N LEU A 85 0.85 -9.78 6.48
CA LEU A 85 0.45 -8.95 7.62
C LEU A 85 0.67 -9.69 8.96
N ILE A 86 0.21 -10.94 9.05
CA ILE A 86 0.33 -11.77 10.26
C ILE A 86 1.80 -11.99 10.60
N ILE A 87 2.60 -12.47 9.63
CA ILE A 87 4.03 -12.72 9.84
C ILE A 87 4.74 -11.43 10.23
N GLY A 88 4.44 -10.30 9.56
CA GLY A 88 5.02 -9.00 9.86
C GLY A 88 4.74 -8.52 11.28
N ILE A 89 3.50 -8.65 11.76
CA ILE A 89 3.12 -8.28 13.13
C ILE A 89 3.83 -9.16 14.16
N LEU A 90 3.88 -10.48 13.91
CA LEU A 90 4.55 -11.43 14.80
C LEU A 90 6.06 -11.14 14.90
N LEU A 91 6.73 -10.87 13.77
CA LEU A 91 8.14 -10.50 13.74
C LEU A 91 8.40 -9.18 14.46
N ALA A 92 7.54 -8.17 14.26
CA ALA A 92 7.69 -6.86 14.88
C ALA A 92 7.58 -6.93 16.42
N GLY A 93 6.74 -7.82 16.96
CA GLY A 93 6.56 -7.98 18.40
C GLY A 93 7.70 -8.70 19.12
N HIS A 94 8.54 -9.45 18.40
CA HIS A 94 9.54 -10.35 18.99
C HIS A 94 10.98 -9.75 19.05
N VAL A 95 11.14 -8.46 18.73
CA VAL A 95 12.47 -7.82 18.61
C VAL A 95 12.96 -7.31 19.97
N THR A 96 14.15 -7.76 20.37
CA THR A 96 14.82 -7.26 21.58
C THR A 96 15.42 -5.87 21.31
N MET A 97 15.34 -4.95 22.29
CA MET A 97 15.75 -3.53 22.12
C MET A 97 17.21 -3.28 21.68
N ILE A 98 18.09 -4.29 21.72
CA ILE A 98 19.50 -4.18 21.28
C ILE A 98 19.64 -4.41 19.76
N GLN A 99 18.66 -5.08 19.15
CA GLN A 99 18.71 -5.56 17.78
C GLN A 99 17.87 -4.70 16.81
N MET A 100 17.60 -3.45 17.18
CA MET A 100 16.87 -2.51 16.32
C MET A 100 17.45 -2.42 14.90
N PRO A 101 18.79 -2.36 14.67
CA PRO A 101 19.33 -2.20 13.32
C PRO A 101 19.07 -3.39 12.38
N GLN A 102 19.16 -4.62 12.89
CA GLN A 102 19.02 -5.83 12.06
C GLN A 102 17.58 -6.05 11.59
N MET A 103 16.59 -5.73 12.42
CA MET A 103 15.20 -5.90 12.05
C MET A 103 14.74 -4.85 11.03
N VAL A 104 15.23 -3.60 11.14
CA VAL A 104 14.98 -2.58 10.12
C VAL A 104 15.59 -2.98 8.77
N GLY A 105 16.81 -3.54 8.78
CA GLY A 105 17.46 -4.04 7.57
C GLY A 105 16.67 -5.16 6.88
N LEU A 106 16.17 -6.13 7.66
CA LEU A 106 15.36 -7.23 7.14
C LEU A 106 14.05 -6.72 6.50
N LEU A 107 13.34 -5.81 7.18
CA LEU A 107 12.08 -5.24 6.67
C LEU A 107 12.29 -4.42 5.39
N ASN A 108 13.38 -3.66 5.29
CA ASN A 108 13.72 -2.91 4.07
C ASN A 108 14.06 -3.86 2.89
N ALA A 109 14.81 -4.93 3.16
CA ALA A 109 15.11 -5.96 2.16
C ALA A 109 13.85 -6.66 1.63
N PHE A 110 12.87 -6.95 2.49
CA PHE A 110 11.58 -7.50 2.06
C PHE A 110 10.80 -6.53 1.16
N GLY A 111 10.78 -5.23 1.48
CA GLY A 111 10.17 -4.21 0.62
C GLY A 111 10.84 -4.11 -0.75
N GLY A 112 12.18 -4.19 -0.80
CA GLY A 112 12.94 -4.21 -2.05
C GLY A 112 12.66 -5.47 -2.88
N LEU A 113 12.59 -6.64 -2.25
CA LEU A 113 12.20 -7.89 -2.93
C LEU A 113 10.78 -7.80 -3.50
N ALA A 114 9.82 -7.24 -2.75
CA ALA A 114 8.46 -7.07 -3.23
C ALA A 114 8.39 -6.23 -4.51
N SER A 115 9.12 -5.10 -4.56
CA SER A 115 9.19 -4.27 -5.77
C SER A 115 9.91 -4.98 -6.93
N ALA A 116 10.94 -5.78 -6.66
CA ALA A 116 11.62 -6.56 -7.70
C ALA A 116 10.72 -7.64 -8.30
N LEU A 117 9.89 -8.32 -7.50
CA LEU A 117 8.92 -9.30 -7.98
C LEU A 117 7.80 -8.64 -8.80
N GLU A 118 7.31 -7.49 -8.35
CA GLU A 118 6.31 -6.70 -9.08
C GLU A 118 6.83 -6.29 -10.46
N ALA A 119 8.03 -5.71 -10.53
CA ALA A 119 8.67 -5.35 -11.78
C ALA A 119 8.91 -6.55 -12.72
N LEU A 120 9.26 -7.71 -12.17
CA LEU A 120 9.43 -8.95 -12.95
C LEU A 120 8.09 -9.43 -13.53
N GLY A 121 7.01 -9.33 -12.76
CA GLY A 121 5.65 -9.65 -13.23
C GLY A 121 5.26 -8.81 -14.44
N LEU A 122 5.48 -7.49 -14.36
CA LEU A 122 5.25 -6.55 -15.47
C LEU A 122 6.15 -6.79 -16.68
N PHE A 123 7.37 -7.31 -16.48
CA PHE A 123 8.27 -7.61 -17.60
C PHE A 123 7.86 -8.89 -18.37
N LEU A 124 7.29 -9.87 -17.66
CA LEU A 124 6.87 -11.14 -18.24
C LEU A 124 5.53 -11.05 -18.97
N ASP A 125 4.62 -10.18 -18.51
CA ASP A 125 3.34 -9.87 -19.15
C ASP A 125 3.24 -8.34 -19.37
N PRO A 126 3.75 -7.84 -20.50
CA PRO A 126 3.83 -6.40 -20.78
C PRO A 126 2.52 -5.77 -21.27
#